data_AF-X1VDB4-F1
#
_entry.id   AF-X1VDB4-F1
#
_cell.length_a   1.000
_cell.length_b   1.000
_cell.length_c   1.000
_cell.angle_alpha   90.00
_cell.angle_beta   90.00
_cell.angle_gamma   90.00
#
_symmetry.space_group_name_H-M   'P 1'
#
loop_
_entity.id
_entity.type
_entity.pdbx_description
1 polymer ?
#
loop_
_entity_poly.entity_id
_entity_poly.type
_entity_poly.pdbx_seq_one_letter_code
_entity_poly.pdbx_strand_id
1 'polypeptide(L)' 'MRKVIVNFSGGKDSTVAILEALKRYPKEEITLCYQDTGAEYLETEGHVRMIANQLELPVTILKKE' A
#
# COMPACT_ATOMS: atom_id res chain seq x y z
N MET A 1 -5.82 -19.49 -4.74
CA MET A 1 -4.54 -18.82 -4.41
C MET A 1 -4.80 -17.86 -3.27
N ARG A 2 -3.91 -17.78 -2.27
CA ARG A 2 -4.06 -16.87 -1.13
C ARG A 2 -3.84 -15.41 -1.61
N LYS A 3 -4.54 -14.44 -1.02
CA LYS A 3 -4.27 -13.02 -1.20
C LYS A 3 -3.94 -12.40 0.16
N VAL A 4 -2.88 -11.62 0.22
CA VAL A 4 -2.41 -10.88 1.39
C VAL A 4 -2.63 -9.39 1.12
N ILE A 5 -3.55 -8.78 1.86
CA ILE A 5 -3.82 -7.34 1.76
C ILE A 5 -3.03 -6.64 2.85
N VAL A 6 -2.19 -5.68 2.47
CA VAL A 6 -1.48 -4.82 3.40
C VAL A 6 -2.10 -3.43 3.35
N ASN A 7 -2.68 -2.98 4.46
CA ASN A 7 -3.14 -1.61 4.59
C ASN A 7 -1.93 -0.68 4.63
N PHE A 8 -1.91 0.30 3.74
CA PHE A 8 -0.80 1.20 3.53
C PHE A 8 -1.30 2.63 3.60
N SER A 9 -0.89 3.39 4.63
CA SER A 9 -1.30 4.78 4.84
C SER A 9 -0.35 5.81 4.21
N GLY A 10 0.76 5.36 3.62
CA GLY A 10 1.89 6.24 3.25
C GLY A 10 2.85 6.52 4.41
N GLY A 11 2.51 6.10 5.63
CA GLY A 11 3.35 6.29 6.82
C GLY A 11 4.44 5.22 6.97
N LYS A 12 5.50 5.54 7.72
CA LYS A 12 6.67 4.68 7.93
C LYS A 12 6.31 3.29 8.49
N ASP A 13 5.40 3.23 9.46
CA ASP A 13 5.01 1.97 10.09
C ASP A 13 4.29 1.05 9.10
N SER A 14 3.40 1.63 8.29
CA SER A 14 2.73 0.89 7.22
C SER A 14 3.70 0.45 6.11
N THR A 15 4.76 1.21 5.84
CA THR A 15 5.86 0.77 4.97
C THR A 15 6.62 -0.41 5.56
N VAL A 16 6.91 -0.41 6.86
CA VAL A 16 7.54 -1.56 7.54
C VAL A 16 6.65 -2.79 7.46
N ALA A 17 5.32 -2.64 7.59
CA ALA A 17 4.39 -3.75 7.41
C ALA A 17 4.47 -4.37 6.01
N ILE A 18 4.67 -3.56 4.95
CA ILE A 18 4.90 -4.05 3.58
C ILE A 18 6.21 -4.85 3.51
N LEU A 19 7.29 -4.32 4.08
CA LEU A 19 8.59 -4.99 4.09
C LEU A 19 8.54 -6.32 4.86
N GLU A 20 7.80 -6.40 5.96
CA GLU A 20 7.57 -7.65 6.68
C GLU A 20 6.70 -8.64 5.89
N ALA A 21 5.72 -8.17 5.13
CA ALA A 21 4.93 -9.03 4.24
C ALA A 21 5.79 -9.62 3.11
N LEU A 22 6.66 -8.82 2.49
CA LEU A 22 7.60 -9.26 1.45
C LEU A 22 8.59 -10.33 1.93
N LYS A 23 8.90 -10.37 3.23
CA LYS A 23 9.74 -11.43 3.82
C LYS A 23 9.00 -12.76 3.99
N ARG A 24 7.67 -12.75 4.04
CA ARG A 24 6.83 -13.90 4.43
C ARG A 24 6.01 -14.48 3.29
N TYR A 25 5.69 -13.67 2.28
CA TYR A 25 4.80 -14.04 1.20
C TYR A 25 5.43 -13.75 -0.16
N PRO A 26 5.12 -14.56 -1.19
CA PRO A 26 5.47 -14.24 -2.58
C PRO A 26 4.88 -12.90 -2.97
N LYS A 27 5.61 -12.14 -3.78
CA LYS A 27 5.23 -10.79 -4.21
C LYS A 27 3.88 -10.78 -4.93
N GLU A 28 3.59 -11.85 -5.66
CA GLU A 28 2.37 -12.06 -6.45
C GLU A 28 1.12 -12.27 -5.58
N GLU A 29 1.30 -12.62 -4.29
CA GLU A 29 0.21 -12.76 -3.34
C GLU A 29 -0.14 -11.44 -2.63
N ILE A 30 0.71 -10.41 -2.72
CA ILE A 30 0.60 -9.18 -1.95
C ILE A 30 -0.09 -8.09 -2.78
N THR A 31 -1.08 -7.42 -2.18
CA THR A 31 -1.65 -6.17 -2.70
C THR A 31 -1.73 -5.12 -1.61
N LEU A 32 -1.37 -3.88 -1.97
CA LEU A 32 -1.48 -2.73 -1.09
C LEU A 32 -2.88 -2.12 -1.19
N CYS A 33 -3.40 -1.65 -0.06
CA CYS A 33 -4.67 -0.92 -0.01
C CYS A 33 -4.44 0.41 0.72
N TYR A 34 -4.67 1.52 0.04
CA TYR A 34 -4.71 2.86 0.64
C TYR A 34 -6.14 3.39 0.61
N GLN A 35 -6.56 3.93 1.74
CA GLN A 35 -7.87 4.54 1.93
C GLN A 35 -7.71 6.06 1.96
N ASP A 36 -8.14 6.71 0.89
CA ASP A 36 -8.20 8.17 0.78
C ASP A 36 -9.47 8.66 1.50
N THR A 37 -9.29 9.28 2.66
CA THR A 37 -10.41 9.80 3.45
C THR A 37 -10.84 11.20 3.00
N GLY A 38 -10.03 11.84 2.14
CA GLY A 38 -10.18 13.24 1.75
C GLY A 38 -9.65 14.21 2.79
N ALA A 39 -9.01 13.73 3.86
CA ALA A 39 -8.40 14.55 4.92
C ALA A 39 -6.86 14.53 4.89
N GLU A 40 -6.27 13.73 4.00
CA GLU A 40 -4.83 13.62 3.82
C GLU A 40 -4.24 14.80 3.03
N TYR A 41 -2.92 14.92 3.03
CA TYR A 41 -2.22 15.90 2.20
C TYR A 41 -2.38 15.55 0.72
N LEU A 42 -2.42 16.55 -0.17
CA LEU A 42 -2.56 16.39 -1.62
C LEU A 42 -1.49 15.47 -2.22
N GLU A 43 -0.31 15.47 -1.61
CA GLU A 43 0.85 14.68 -2.04
C GLU A 43 0.77 13.21 -1.59
N THR A 44 -0.14 12.87 -0.67
CA THR A 44 -0.19 11.55 0.00
C THR A 44 -0.46 10.43 -0.99
N GLU A 45 -1.43 10.59 -1.90
CA GLU A 45 -1.71 9.57 -2.93
C GLU A 45 -0.50 9.40 -3.86
N GLY A 46 0.15 10.51 -4.25
CA GLY A 46 1.36 10.49 -5.06
C GLY A 46 2.50 9.73 -4.38
N HIS A 47 2.71 9.99 -3.09
CA HIS A 47 3.68 9.27 -2.27
C HIS A 47 3.37 7.77 -2.19
N VAL A 48 2.11 7.40 -1.92
CA VAL A 48 1.65 6.01 -1.87
C VAL A 48 1.93 5.28 -3.19
N ARG A 49 1.58 5.90 -4.33
CA ARG A 49 1.81 5.33 -5.66
C ARG A 49 3.31 5.18 -5.96
N MET A 50 4.11 6.18 -5.58
CA MET A 50 5.56 6.14 -5.75
C MET A 50 6.17 4.95 -4.99
N ILE A 51 5.81 4.77 -3.72
CA ILE A 51 6.32 3.65 -2.90
C ILE A 51 5.85 2.30 -3.46
N ALA A 52 4.57 2.17 -3.82
CA ALA A 52 4.03 0.95 -4.44
C ALA A 52 4.79 0.59 -5.72
N ASN A 53 5.08 1.57 -6.57
CA ASN A 53 5.84 1.39 -7.80
C ASN A 53 7.30 0.99 -7.54
N GLN A 54 7.98 1.64 -6.57
CA GLN A 54 9.35 1.29 -6.19
C GLN A 54 9.46 -0.13 -5.65
N LEU A 55 8.43 -0.63 -4.97
CA LEU A 55 8.35 -2.00 -4.49
C LEU A 55 7.76 -2.96 -5.54
N GLU A 56 7.33 -2.44 -6.70
CA GLU A 56 6.63 -3.12 -7.79
C GLU A 56 5.44 -3.96 -7.28
N LEU A 57 4.68 -3.40 -6.32
CA LEU A 57 3.48 -4.01 -5.77
C LEU A 57 2.21 -3.33 -6.33
N PRO A 58 1.14 -4.09 -6.61
CA PRO A 58 -0.13 -3.50 -6.99
C PRO A 58 -0.73 -2.74 -5.80
N VAL A 59 -1.27 -1.55 -6.06
CA VAL A 59 -1.96 -0.73 -5.06
C VAL A 59 -3.40 -0.41 -5.50
N THR A 60 -4.35 -0.68 -4.61
CA THR A 60 -5.74 -0.25 -4.75
C THR A 60 -5.95 1.02 -3.93
N ILE A 61 -6.50 2.05 -4.55
CA ILE A 61 -6.89 3.30 -3.88
C ILE A 61 -8.41 3.26 -3.70
N LEU A 62 -8.85 3.23 -2.45
CA LEU A 62 -10.26 3.36 -2.09
C LEU A 62 -10.54 4.82 -1.76
N LYS A 63 -11.51 5.42 -2.45
CA LYS A 63 -11.97 6.78 -2.18
C LYS A 63 -13.40 6.72 -1.65
N LYS A 64 -13.75 7.69 -0.81
CA LYS A 64 -15.14 7.90 -0.40
C LYS A 64 -15.99 8.25 -1.63
N GLU A 65 -17.15 7.60 -1.77
CA GLU A 65 -18.20 7.96 -2.75
C GLU A 65 -18.87 9.30 -2.41
#